data_AF-A0A1V3XB90-F1
#
_entry.id   AF-A0A1V3XB90-F1
#
_cell.length_a   1.000
_cell.length_b   1.000
_cell.length_c   1.000
_cell.angle_alpha   90.00
_cell.angle_beta   90.00
_cell.angle_gamma   90.00
#
_symmetry.space_group_name_H-M   'P 1'
#
loop_
_entity.id
_entity.type
_entity.pdbx_description
1 polymer ?
#
loop_
_entity_poly.entity_id
_entity_poly.type
_entity_poly.pdbx_seq_one_letter_code
_entity_poly.pdbx_strand_id
1 'polypeptide(L)'
;MARAGVPESWLTFPIGTLKTAGAIGLAVGLAGLRPVGVAAAVGLVLFFVCAIYTHLLARDYSPQFALAIGFLTLNVTSLALVLNGP
;
A
#
# COMPACT_ATOMS: atom_id res chain seq x y z
N MET A 1 -5.38 -15.79 -2.70
CA MET A 1 -6.17 -16.05 -1.47
C MET A 1 -6.43 -17.54 -1.26
N ALA A 2 -6.89 -18.30 -2.26
CA ALA A 2 -7.14 -19.75 -2.10
C ALA A 2 -5.93 -20.54 -1.54
N ARG A 3 -4.70 -20.26 -1.99
CA ARG A 3 -3.48 -20.88 -1.43
C ARG A 3 -3.14 -20.44 0.00
N ALA A 4 -3.63 -19.28 0.44
CA ALA A 4 -3.38 -18.73 1.77
C ALA A 4 -4.49 -19.08 2.78
N GLY A 5 -5.55 -19.79 2.37
CA GLY A 5 -6.67 -20.17 3.23
C GLY A 5 -7.52 -18.99 3.72
N VAL A 6 -7.37 -17.80 3.14
CA VAL A 6 -8.07 -16.58 3.56
C VAL A 6 -9.39 -16.45 2.79
N PRO A 7 -10.52 -16.17 3.46
CA PRO A 7 -11.79 -15.91 2.79
C PRO A 7 -11.67 -14.79 1.75
N GLU A 8 -12.29 -14.95 0.57
CA GLU A 8 -12.28 -13.92 -0.47
C GLU A 8 -12.92 -12.60 0.01
N SER A 9 -13.81 -12.65 1.01
CA SER A 9 -14.36 -11.45 1.64
C SER A 9 -13.29 -10.50 2.18
N TRP A 10 -12.11 -11.02 2.57
CA TRP A 10 -10.99 -10.22 3.07
C TRP A 10 -10.36 -9.35 1.99
N LEU A 11 -10.46 -9.74 0.70
CA LEU A 11 -10.03 -8.89 -0.42
C LEU A 11 -10.85 -7.62 -0.51
N THR A 12 -12.14 -7.69 -0.20
CA THR A 12 -13.02 -6.51 -0.19
C THR A 12 -12.85 -5.75 1.11
N PHE A 13 -13.00 -6.43 2.24
CA PHE A 13 -12.86 -5.86 3.58
C PHE A 13 -12.23 -6.88 4.52
N PRO A 14 -11.08 -6.59 5.16
CA PRO A 14 -10.51 -5.25 5.39
C PRO A 14 -9.43 -4.80 4.38
N ILE A 15 -8.87 -5.71 3.58
CA ILE A 15 -7.63 -5.46 2.82
C ILE A 15 -7.87 -4.45 1.68
N GLY A 16 -8.93 -4.64 0.91
CA GLY A 16 -9.29 -3.77 -0.20
C GLY A 16 -9.63 -2.37 0.26
N THR A 17 -10.47 -2.26 1.30
CA THR A 17 -10.87 -0.97 1.86
C THR A 17 -9.72 -0.15 2.43
N LEU A 18 -8.75 -0.78 3.12
CA LEU A 18 -7.59 -0.05 3.63
C LEU A 18 -6.72 0.47 2.47
N LYS A 19 -6.52 -0.35 1.44
CA LYS A 19 -5.72 0.02 0.27
C LYS A 19 -6.38 1.15 -0.53
N THR A 20 -7.69 1.09 -0.73
CA THR A 20 -8.43 2.15 -1.45
C THR A 20 -8.50 3.43 -0.64
N ALA A 21 -8.75 3.35 0.67
CA ALA A 21 -8.73 4.51 1.56
C ALA A 21 -7.35 5.19 1.58
N GLY A 22 -6.28 4.39 1.65
CA GLY A 22 -4.92 4.89 1.51
C GLY A 22 -4.70 5.59 0.17
N ALA A 23 -5.10 4.97 -0.95
CA ALA A 23 -4.93 5.57 -2.27
C ALA A 23 -5.68 6.90 -2.42
N ILE A 24 -6.90 6.98 -1.89
CA ILE A 24 -7.69 8.22 -1.85
C ILE A 24 -6.99 9.26 -0.98
N GLY A 25 -6.54 8.89 0.21
CA GLY A 25 -5.82 9.79 1.11
C GLY A 25 -4.52 10.32 0.50
N LEU A 26 -3.80 9.50 -0.28
CA LEU A 26 -2.60 9.92 -1.01
C LEU A 26 -2.94 10.93 -2.10
N ALA A 27 -3.99 10.69 -2.89
CA ALA A 27 -4.45 11.61 -3.92
C ALA A 27 -4.88 12.97 -3.32
N VAL A 28 -5.61 12.93 -2.20
CA VAL A 28 -6.00 14.13 -1.46
C VAL A 28 -4.78 14.85 -0.88
N GLY A 29 -3.78 14.11 -0.42
CA GLY A 29 -2.50 14.64 0.03
C GLY A 29 -1.75 15.40 -1.05
N LEU A 30 -1.66 14.81 -2.24
CA LEU A 30 -1.05 15.42 -3.42
C LEU A 30 -1.84 16.62 -3.95
N ALA A 31 -3.15 16.68 -3.69
CA ALA A 31 -4.01 17.81 -4.03
C ALA A 31 -3.84 19.03 -3.09
N GLY A 32 -3.01 18.93 -2.04
CA GLY A 32 -2.63 20.07 -1.18
C GLY A 32 -2.79 19.83 0.32
N LEU A 33 -3.44 18.74 0.74
CA LEU A 33 -3.63 18.40 2.16
C LEU A 33 -2.46 17.56 2.70
N ARG A 34 -1.30 18.20 2.87
CA ARG A 34 -0.03 17.58 3.30
C ARG A 34 -0.16 16.59 4.47
N PRO A 35 -0.79 16.90 5.62
CA PRO A 35 -0.86 15.95 6.74
C PRO A 35 -1.63 14.67 6.39
N VAL A 36 -2.67 14.78 5.55
CA VAL A 36 -3.44 13.62 5.06
C VAL A 36 -2.58 12.77 4.12
N GLY A 37 -1.81 13.42 3.24
CA GLY A 37 -0.88 12.75 2.33
C GLY A 37 0.19 11.95 3.07
N VAL A 38 0.80 12.53 4.10
CA VAL A 38 1.80 11.83 4.94
C VAL A 38 1.17 10.62 5.62
N ALA A 39 0.02 10.80 6.30
CA ALA A 39 -0.65 9.69 6.99
C ALA A 39 -1.04 8.56 6.03
N ALA A 40 -1.57 8.91 4.85
CA ALA A 40 -1.94 7.95 3.82
C ALA A 40 -0.72 7.21 3.25
N ALA A 41 0.35 7.93 2.90
CA ALA A 41 1.57 7.34 2.37
C ALA A 41 2.22 6.39 3.37
N VAL A 42 2.31 6.78 4.66
CA VAL A 42 2.81 5.91 5.73
C VAL A 42 1.93 4.66 5.86
N GLY A 43 0.60 4.80 5.85
CA GLY A 43 -0.32 3.68 5.91
C GLY A 43 -0.17 2.70 4.74
N LEU A 44 -0.02 3.22 3.52
CA LEU A 44 0.23 2.42 2.32
C LEU A 44 1.60 1.74 2.36
N VAL A 45 2.65 2.42 2.83
CA VAL A 45 3.99 1.82 3.01
C VAL A 45 3.90 0.63 3.96
N LEU A 46 3.30 0.81 5.15
CA LEU A 46 3.12 -0.28 6.11
C LEU A 46 2.30 -1.44 5.51
N PHE A 47 1.24 -1.13 4.78
CA PHE A 47 0.41 -2.12 4.10
C PHE A 47 1.22 -2.95 3.09
N PHE A 48 2.01 -2.30 2.22
CA PHE A 48 2.82 -3.00 1.21
C PHE A 48 4.01 -3.74 1.82
N VAL A 49 4.60 -3.25 2.92
CA VAL A 49 5.62 -4.01 3.67
C VAL A 49 5.05 -5.31 4.23
N CYS A 50 3.86 -5.26 4.85
CA CYS A 50 3.16 -6.46 5.31
C CYS A 50 2.85 -7.42 4.16
N ALA A 51 2.43 -6.91 3.00
CA ALA A 51 2.16 -7.74 1.82
C ALA A 51 3.44 -8.42 1.28
N ILE A 52 4.55 -7.70 1.20
CA ILE A 52 5.85 -8.25 0.79
C ILE A 52 6.30 -9.34 1.77
N TYR A 53 6.12 -9.12 3.07
CA TYR A 53 6.45 -10.10 4.11
C TYR A 53 5.64 -11.40 3.96
N THR A 54 4.34 -11.33 3.66
CA THR A 54 3.53 -12.55 3.46
C THR A 54 3.92 -13.29 2.18
N HIS A 55 4.27 -12.60 1.10
CA HIS A 55 4.81 -13.23 -0.11
C HIS A 55 6.16 -13.92 0.15
N LEU A 56 7.06 -13.28 0.91
CA LEU A 56 8.33 -13.88 1.34
C LEU A 56 8.11 -15.15 2.17
N LEU A 57 7.17 -15.10 3.13
CA LEU A 57 6.85 -16.25 3.97
C LEU A 57 6.25 -17.41 3.16
N ALA A 58 5.43 -17.10 2.16
CA ALA A 58 4.88 -18.08 1.21
C ALA A 58 5.88 -18.51 0.12
N ARG A 59 7.10 -17.93 0.09
CA ARG A 59 8.11 -18.08 -0.99
C ARG A 59 7.53 -17.85 -2.39
N ASP A 60 6.57 -16.93 -2.48
CA ASP A 60 5.88 -16.63 -3.72
C ASP A 60 6.52 -15.43 -4.42
N TYR A 61 7.38 -15.73 -5.40
CA TYR A 61 8.05 -14.74 -6.26
C TYR A 61 7.27 -14.48 -7.56
N SER A 62 5.94 -14.60 -7.52
CA SER A 62 5.07 -14.31 -8.66
C SER A 62 5.16 -12.83 -9.09
N PRO A 63 4.68 -12.48 -10.30
CA PRO A 63 4.54 -11.07 -10.71
C PRO A 63 3.76 -10.19 -9.73
N GLN A 64 2.94 -10.78 -8.84
CA GLN A 64 2.25 -10.06 -7.77
C GLN A 64 3.23 -9.47 -6.74
N PHE A 65 4.34 -10.17 -6.48
CA PHE A 65 5.44 -9.69 -5.63
C PHE A 65 6.13 -8.47 -6.25
N ALA A 66 6.44 -8.54 -7.55
CA ALA A 66 7.05 -7.42 -8.27
C ALA A 66 6.13 -6.18 -8.27
N LEU A 67 4.82 -6.37 -8.44
CA LEU A 67 3.83 -5.30 -8.32
C LEU A 67 3.81 -4.70 -6.90
N ALA A 68 3.88 -5.54 -5.85
CA ALA A 68 3.93 -5.05 -4.46
C ALA A 68 5.15 -4.16 -4.21
N ILE A 69 6.33 -4.55 -4.73
CA ILE A 69 7.55 -3.74 -4.66
C ILE A 69 7.38 -2.42 -5.43
N GLY A 70 6.83 -2.46 -6.65
CA GLY A 70 6.60 -1.25 -7.45
C GLY A 70 5.64 -0.27 -6.80
N PHE A 71 4.58 -0.76 -6.15
CA PHE A 71 3.70 0.11 -5.37
C PHE A 71 4.37 0.63 -4.11
N LEU A 72 5.20 -0.16 -3.43
CA LEU A 72 5.96 0.31 -2.27
C LEU A 72 6.86 1.49 -2.65
N THR A 73 7.63 1.36 -3.74
CA THR A 73 8.54 2.42 -4.20
C THR A 73 7.77 3.68 -4.61
N LEU A 74 6.60 3.54 -5.24
CA LEU A 74 5.71 4.66 -5.56
C LEU A 74 5.25 5.40 -4.30
N ASN A 75 4.82 4.66 -3.27
CA ASN A 75 4.36 5.26 -2.00
C ASN A 75 5.51 5.92 -1.23
N VAL A 76 6.70 5.32 -1.22
CA VAL A 76 7.90 5.93 -0.62
C VAL A 76 8.29 7.21 -1.36
N THR A 77 8.25 7.19 -2.70
CA THR A 77 8.50 8.39 -3.53
C THR A 77 7.49 9.48 -3.25
N SER A 78 6.20 9.12 -3.14
CA SER A 78 5.14 10.08 -2.83
C SER A 78 5.28 10.65 -1.42
N LEU A 79 5.64 9.84 -0.43
CA LEU A 79 5.96 10.30 0.93
C LEU A 79 7.13 11.28 0.90
N ALA A 80 8.21 10.93 0.20
CA ALA A 80 9.36 11.81 0.04
C ALA A 80 8.96 13.14 -0.63
N LEU A 81 8.10 13.11 -1.65
CA LEU A 81 7.61 14.29 -2.34
C LEU A 81 6.79 15.19 -1.40
N VAL A 82 5.88 14.63 -0.61
CA VAL A 82 5.04 15.41 0.34
C VAL A 82 5.89 16.02 1.47
N LEU A 83 6.95 15.32 1.90
CA LEU A 83 7.91 15.81 2.90
C LEU A 83 8.83 16.90 2.36
N ASN A 84 9.26 16.82 1.10
CA ASN A 84 10.21 17.76 0.48
C ASN A 84 9.54 18.88 -0.34
N GLY A 85 8.24 18.80 -0.61
CA GLY A 85 7.50 19.85 -1.30
C GLY A 85 7.41 21.14 -0.46
N PRO A 86 7.42 22.34 -1.09
CA PRO A 86 7.31 23.62 -0.39
C PRO A 86 6.06 23.69 0.51
#